data_AF-A0A5D3DVQ5-F1
#
_entry.id   AF-A0A5D3DVQ5-F1
#
_cell.length_a   1.000
_cell.length_b   1.000
_cell.length_c   1.000
_cell.angle_alpha   90.00
_cell.angle_beta   90.00
_cell.angle_gamma   90.00
#
_symmetry.space_group_name_H-M   'P 1'
#
loop_
_entity.id
_entity.type
_entity.pdbx_description
1 polymer ?
#
loop_
_entity_poly.entity_id
_entity_poly.type
_entity_poly.pdbx_seq_one_letter_code
_entity_poly.pdbx_strand_id
1 'polypeptide(L)' 'MSKLKLGRSVPVEIQEVLNEYVDIMPPKLPKTLPPRRGIDHEIELVPGAKPPAQNAYRMAPSELASLRKELVEFLIAG' A
#
# COMPACT_ATOMS: atom_id res chain seq x y z
N MET A 1 -11.85 -18.97 9.22
CA MET A 1 -11.78 -19.84 8.03
C MET A 1 -10.32 -20.01 7.67
N SER A 2 -9.88 -21.27 7.69
CA SER A 2 -8.61 -21.87 7.24
C SER A 2 -7.31 -21.05 7.26
N LYS A 3 -6.48 -21.36 8.27
CA LYS A 3 -5.02 -21.19 8.21
C LYS A 3 -4.48 -21.97 7.02
N LEU A 4 -3.82 -21.32 6.07
CA LEU A 4 -2.96 -22.00 5.11
C LEU A 4 -1.73 -22.51 5.87
N LYS A 5 -1.79 -23.78 6.31
CA LYS A 5 -0.59 -24.53 6.68
C LYS A 5 0.14 -24.86 5.38
N LEU A 6 1.04 -23.98 4.94
CA LEU A 6 2.03 -24.35 3.94
C LEU A 6 3.11 -25.16 4.66
N GLY A 7 2.98 -26.49 4.61
CA GLY A 7 3.90 -27.43 5.23
C GLY A 7 5.25 -27.50 4.51
N ARG A 8 6.03 -26.42 4.57
CA ARG A 8 7.47 -26.42 4.24
C ARG A 8 8.17 -25.62 5.33
N SER A 9 9.08 -26.26 6.07
CA SER A 9 10.00 -25.54 6.94
C SER A 9 10.84 -24.60 6.06
N VAL A 10 10.87 -23.32 6.41
CA VAL A 10 11.79 -22.37 5.78
C VAL A 10 13.20 -22.87 6.09
N PRO A 11 14.07 -23.11 5.07
CA PRO A 11 15.49 -23.42 5.30
C PRO A 11 16.13 -22.39 6.22
N VAL A 12 17.09 -22.83 7.05
CA VAL A 12 17.70 -21.98 8.09
C VAL A 12 18.31 -20.73 7.49
N GLU A 13 18.99 -20.89 6.36
CA GLU A 13 19.64 -19.81 5.61
C GLU A 13 18.64 -18.76 5.13
N ILE A 14 17.42 -19.18 4.76
CA ILE A 14 16.34 -18.25 4.35
C ILE A 14 15.74 -17.57 5.59
N GLN A 15 15.61 -18.29 6.70
CA GLN A 15 15.08 -17.73 7.94
C GLN A 15 16.02 -16.66 8.53
N GLU A 16 17.34 -16.86 8.42
CA GLU A 16 18.35 -15.88 8.81
C GLU A 16 18.20 -14.57 8.03
N VAL A 17 18.07 -14.66 6.70
CA VAL A 17 17.85 -13.48 5.84
C VAL A 17 16.53 -12.78 6.17
N LEU A 18 15.44 -13.53 6.39
CA LEU A 18 14.15 -12.93 6.77
C LEU A 18 14.21 -12.21 8.12
N ASN A 19 14.98 -12.73 9.07
CA ASN A 19 15.18 -12.10 10.37
C ASN A 19 16.06 -10.85 10.26
N GLU A 20 17.07 -10.86 9.39
CA GLU A 20 17.95 -9.72 9.12
C GLU A 20 17.18 -8.51 8.55
N TYR A 21 16.21 -8.77 7.67
CA TYR A 21 15.44 -7.75 6.95
C TYR A 21 13.99 -7.59 7.46
N VAL A 22 13.73 -8.00 8.71
CA VAL A 22 12.38 -7.98 9.30
C VAL A 22 11.80 -6.55 9.40
N ASP A 23 12.66 -5.56 9.50
CA ASP A 23 12.34 -4.13 9.60
C ASP A 23 11.90 -3.53 8.26
N ILE A 24 12.45 -4.01 7.13
CA ILE A 24 12.08 -3.55 5.78
C ILE A 24 10.89 -4.33 5.17
N MET A 25 10.56 -5.50 5.71
CA MET A 25 9.40 -6.31 5.29
C MET A 25 8.37 -6.52 6.42
N PRO A 26 7.81 -5.44 7.01
CA PRO A 26 6.82 -5.59 8.05
C PRO A 26 5.53 -6.24 7.49
N PRO A 27 4.75 -6.96 8.32
CA PRO A 27 3.51 -7.60 7.89
C PRO A 27 2.42 -6.60 7.48
N LYS A 28 2.59 -5.32 7.84
CA LYS A 28 1.77 -4.18 7.42
C LYS A 28 2.69 -2.99 7.15
N LEU A 29 2.36 -2.19 6.15
CA LEU A 29 3.09 -0.95 5.88
C LEU A 29 3.03 -0.02 7.10
N PRO A 30 4.16 0.65 7.44
CA PRO A 30 4.17 1.62 8.52
C PRO A 30 3.27 2.82 8.16
N LYS A 31 2.63 3.40 9.18
CA LYS A 31 1.78 4.60 9.03
C LYS A 31 2.61 5.90 8.99
N THR A 32 3.80 5.85 8.41
CA THR A 32 4.72 6.97 8.34
C THR A 32 5.16 7.14 6.91
N LEU A 33 5.26 8.40 6.46
CA LEU A 33 5.83 8.68 5.15
C LEU A 33 7.28 8.16 5.07
N PRO A 34 7.68 7.64 3.89
CA PRO A 34 9.09 7.39 3.62
C PRO A 34 9.92 8.66 3.84
N PRO A 35 11.21 8.52 4.20
CA PRO A 35 12.12 9.66 4.27
C PRO A 35 12.11 10.46 2.95
N ARG A 36 12.26 11.78 3.06
CA ARG A 36 12.39 12.63 1.86
C ARG A 36 13.54 12.15 0.99
N ARG A 37 13.26 11.96 -0.30
CA ARG A 37 14.26 11.62 -1.30
C ARG A 37 14.85 12.90 -1.90
N GLY A 38 16.03 12.81 -2.50
CA GLY A 38 16.68 13.96 -3.16
C GLY A 38 16.02 14.40 -4.46
N ILE A 39 15.00 13.68 -4.92
CA ILE A 39 14.20 13.99 -6.11
C ILE A 39 12.72 13.83 -5.79
N ASP A 40 11.92 14.78 -6.26
CA ASP A 40 10.47 14.68 -6.24
C ASP A 40 9.96 13.99 -7.51
N HIS A 41 8.78 13.39 -7.41
CA HIS A 41 8.13 12.83 -8.58
C HIS A 41 7.46 13.96 -9.38
N GLU A 42 7.85 14.12 -10.64
CA GLU A 42 7.23 15.05 -11.56
C GLU A 42 6.31 14.31 -12.54
N ILE A 43 5.11 14.84 -12.75
CA ILE A 43 4.17 14.34 -13.75
C ILE A 43 4.27 15.26 -14.96
N GLU A 44 5.00 14.82 -15.98
CA GLU A 44 5.11 15.55 -17.25
C GLU A 44 3.77 15.51 -18.00
N LEU A 45 3.26 16.69 -18.37
CA LEU A 45 2.02 16.82 -19.13
C LEU A 45 2.33 17.10 -20.60
N VAL A 46 1.61 16.43 -21.49
CA VAL A 46 1.63 16.77 -22.92
C VAL A 46 1.05 18.18 -23.09
N PRO A 47 1.68 19.08 -23.88
CA PRO A 47 1.15 20.42 -24.13
C PRO A 47 -0.30 20.39 -24.61
N GLY A 48 -1.17 21.17 -23.97
CA GLY A 48 -2.60 21.23 -24.28
C GLY A 48 -3.45 20.11 -23.66
N ALA A 49 -2.87 19.20 -22.88
CA ALA A 49 -3.62 18.19 -22.13
C ALA A 49 -4.57 18.85 -21.13
N LYS A 50 -5.81 18.37 -21.09
CA LYS A 50 -6.83 18.81 -20.13
C LYS A 50 -6.93 17.80 -18.98
N PRO A 51 -7.01 18.24 -17.72
CA PRO A 51 -7.24 17.33 -16.61
C PRO A 51 -8.54 16.54 -16.80
N PRO A 52 -8.56 15.23 -16.47
CA PRO A 52 -9.79 14.47 -16.48
C PRO A 52 -10.73 14.97 -15.38
N ALA A 53 -11.93 15.41 -15.76
CA ALA A 53 -12.99 15.78 -14.85
C ALA A 53 -14.19 14.86 -15.12
N GLN A 54 -14.32 13.80 -14.31
CA GLN A 54 -15.40 12.82 -14.42
C GLN A 54 -16.09 12.65 -13.07
N ASN A 55 -17.38 12.32 -13.11
CA ASN A 55 -18.13 11.99 -11.90
C ASN A 55 -17.61 10.70 -11.29
N ALA A 56 -17.70 10.58 -9.97
CA ALA A 56 -17.38 9.34 -9.27
C ALA A 56 -18.27 8.18 -9.79
N TYR A 57 -17.68 7.00 -9.94
CA TYR A 57 -18.42 5.80 -10.28
C TYR A 57 -19.45 5.45 -9.19
N ARG A 58 -20.56 4.85 -9.61
CA ARG A 58 -21.56 4.33 -8.68
C ARG A 58 -21.00 3.10 -7.98
N MET A 59 -21.23 3.04 -6.67
CA MET A 59 -20.79 1.95 -5.80
C MET A 59 -21.97 1.45 -4.98
N ALA A 60 -21.98 0.15 -4.66
CA ALA A 60 -22.92 -0.40 -3.70
C ALA A 60 -22.62 0.15 -2.28
N PRO A 61 -23.60 0.14 -1.35
CA PRO A 61 -23.40 0.62 0.01
C PRO A 61 -22.23 -0.06 0.75
N SER A 62 -22.00 -1.36 0.50
CA SER A 62 -20.89 -2.13 1.09
C SER A 62 -19.52 -1.69 0.57
N GLU A 63 -19.40 -1.42 -0.72
CA GLU A 63 -18.16 -0.95 -1.36
C GLU A 63 -17.82 0.45 -0.87
N LEU A 64 -18.82 1.33 -0.80
CA LEU A 64 -18.64 2.69 -0.29
C LEU A 64 -18.20 2.69 1.19
N ALA A 65 -18.71 1.77 2.01
CA ALA A 65 -18.29 1.62 3.39
C ALA A 65 -16.81 1.19 3.51
N SER A 66 -16.37 0.23 2.67
CA SER A 66 -14.97 -0.19 2.59
C SER A 66 -14.06 0.95 2.14
N LEU A 67 -14.43 1.67 1.08
CA LEU A 67 -13.67 2.81 0.58
C LEU A 67 -13.52 3.90 1.65
N ARG A 68 -14.60 4.24 2.35
CA ARG A 68 -14.55 5.23 3.44
C ARG A 68 -13.60 4.81 4.56
N LYS A 69 -13.62 3.53 4.94
CA LYS A 69 -12.71 3.00 5.96
C LYS A 69 -11.25 3.17 5.54
N GLU A 70 -10.93 2.80 4.30
CA GLU A 70 -9.57 2.90 3.77
C GLU A 70 -9.10 4.37 3.66
N LEU A 71 -9.97 5.26 3.18
CA LEU A 71 -9.67 6.70 3.15
C LEU A 71 -9.37 7.27 4.55
N VAL A 72 -10.14 6.87 5.57
CA VAL A 72 -9.87 7.28 6.95
C VAL A 72 -8.52 6.74 7.43
N GLU A 73 -8.17 5.49 7.09
CA GLU A 73 -6.88 4.91 7.44
C GLU A 73 -5.70 5.67 6.79
N PHE A 74 -5.83 6.07 5.52
CA PHE A 74 -4.81 6.88 4.83
C PHE A 74 -4.72 8.31 5.37
N LEU A 75 -5.85 8.97 5.66
CA LEU A 75 -5.84 10.31 6.25
C LEU A 75 -5.17 10.34 7.63
N ILE A 76 -5.25 9.25 8.38
CA ILE A 76 -4.56 9.10 9.67
C ILE A 76 -3.05 8.82 9.48
N ALA A 77 -2.67 8.09 8.42
CA ALA A 77 -1.28 7.75 8.15
C ALA A 77 -0.45 8.94 7.64
N GLY A 78 -1.10 9.94 7.02
CA GLY A 78 -0.46 11.13 6.47
C GLY A 78 0.32 10.83 5.20
#